data_AF-A0A1H5N2B2-F1
#
_entry.id   AF-A0A1H5N2B2-F1
#
_cell.length_a   1.000
_cell.length_b   1.000
_cell.length_c   1.000
_cell.angle_alpha   90.00
_cell.angle_beta   90.00
_cell.angle_gamma   90.00
#
_symmetry.space_group_name_H-M   'P 1'
#
loop_
_entity.id
_entity.type
_entity.pdbx_description
1 polymer ?
#
loop_
_entity_poly.entity_id
_entity_poly.type
_entity_poly.pdbx_seq_one_letter_code
_entity_poly.pdbx_strand_id
1 'polypeptide(L)'
;MAAASMANGGAIMTEISLDAKGQIRLDILTQWALEAEVAGHPVPERVDLQVIAHTKIVAIEGAGAALVQLWEPTISWMLKQAGFGVIDPFRHLPEELLKPVGHATLPAAVVPVELAPAAVVSDSVPGGKAPNAAPAAKTPKWETAAREQVRDAIKRYMKPLEALRARDANEGDTRLVVTDILCEGLDYDKFRDLTTEYMVRQDFADYGVRIDKQLVAFIEVKRISQKLNERHLRQVQMYAVNEGIEWMVLTNGSVWQAYHLTGGLPVIVNMAFEIDLLGPASLEEKSELMFLLHREALKRRRIDESWKHRAATEPKALLELILSEVMLEQIRKEVKRRTGITTTQEALGEVIRTEIVDPKLIAKIYKS
;
A
#
# COMPACT_ATOMS: atom_id res chain seq x y z
N MET A 1 46.49 40.28 -27.11
CA MET A 1 47.05 39.61 -25.92
C MET A 1 46.36 40.26 -24.73
N ALA A 2 45.31 39.68 -24.15
CA ALA A 2 45.30 38.56 -23.19
C ALA A 2 46.14 38.89 -21.93
N ALA A 3 45.73 38.69 -20.68
CA ALA A 3 44.48 38.26 -20.04
C ALA A 3 44.71 38.39 -18.51
N ALA A 4 43.64 38.53 -17.72
CA ALA A 4 43.41 37.87 -16.41
C ALA A 4 42.44 38.69 -15.55
N SER A 5 41.14 38.48 -15.80
CA SER A 5 40.06 38.81 -14.88
C SER A 5 39.88 37.63 -13.91
N MET A 6 40.03 37.88 -12.62
CA MET A 6 39.54 36.97 -11.59
C MET A 6 38.04 37.22 -11.42
N ALA A 7 37.22 36.31 -11.94
CA ALA A 7 35.81 36.23 -11.59
C ALA A 7 35.62 35.03 -10.67
N ASN A 8 35.38 35.35 -9.40
CA ASN A 8 34.99 34.44 -8.34
C ASN A 8 33.58 33.92 -8.65
N GLY A 9 33.49 32.76 -9.31
CA GLY A 9 32.24 32.07 -9.60
C GLY A 9 31.80 31.20 -8.43
N GLY A 10 31.35 31.82 -7.34
CA GLY A 10 30.60 31.13 -6.30
C GLY A 10 29.26 30.69 -6.88
N ALA A 11 29.14 29.39 -7.18
CA ALA A 11 27.85 28.79 -7.47
C ALA A 11 26.96 28.97 -6.24
N ILE A 12 25.86 29.69 -6.42
CA ILE A 12 24.83 29.91 -5.42
C ILE A 12 24.24 28.53 -5.11
N MET A 13 24.65 27.92 -4.00
CA MET A 13 23.94 26.79 -3.41
C MET A 13 22.61 27.34 -2.89
N THR A 14 21.55 27.17 -3.65
CA THR A 14 20.19 27.32 -3.13
C THR A 14 19.98 26.27 -2.06
N GLU A 15 20.08 26.64 -0.79
CA GLU A 15 19.62 25.82 0.32
C GLU A 15 18.14 25.47 0.08
N ILE A 16 17.87 24.19 -0.17
CA ILE A 16 16.51 23.69 -0.31
C ILE A 16 15.86 23.80 1.07
N SER A 17 14.91 24.72 1.21
CA SER A 17 14.12 24.87 2.43
C SER A 17 13.26 23.63 2.63
N LEU A 18 13.54 22.86 3.68
CA LEU A 18 12.76 21.69 4.06
C LEU A 18 11.67 22.05 5.06
N ASP A 19 10.50 21.42 4.92
CA ASP A 19 9.50 21.42 5.98
C ASP A 19 9.94 20.51 7.14
N ALA A 20 9.24 20.54 8.28
CA ALA A 20 9.60 19.71 9.44
C ALA A 20 9.69 18.21 9.09
N LYS A 21 8.82 17.73 8.19
CA LYS A 21 8.85 16.33 7.72
C LYS A 21 10.05 16.06 6.80
N GLY A 22 10.42 17.02 5.95
CA GLY A 22 11.62 16.98 5.12
C GLY A 22 12.88 16.95 5.95
N GLN A 23 12.93 17.71 7.05
CA GLN A 23 14.05 17.69 7.97
C GLN A 23 14.22 16.31 8.63
N ILE A 24 13.13 15.70 9.12
CA ILE A 24 13.16 14.33 9.67
C ILE A 24 13.70 13.33 8.63
N ARG A 25 13.25 13.42 7.37
CA ARG A 25 13.76 12.55 6.30
C ARG A 25 15.26 12.76 6.06
N LEU A 26 15.70 14.01 5.98
CA LEU A 26 17.11 14.33 5.77
C LEU A 26 17.98 13.82 6.94
N ASP A 27 17.52 13.97 8.17
CA ASP A 27 18.25 13.51 9.36
C ASP A 27 18.43 11.99 9.33
N ILE A 28 17.36 11.24 9.02
CA ILE A 28 17.40 9.78 8.84
C ILE A 28 18.40 9.38 7.75
N LEU A 29 18.30 9.98 6.57
CA LEU A 29 19.19 9.66 5.43
C LEU A 29 20.65 10.01 5.73
N THR A 30 20.89 11.12 6.42
CA THR A 30 22.25 11.55 6.77
C THR A 30 22.88 10.62 7.80
N GLN A 31 22.14 10.19 8.82
CA GLN A 31 22.65 9.24 9.82
C GLN A 31 22.95 7.87 9.20
N TRP A 32 22.06 7.37 8.34
CA TRP A 32 22.32 6.15 7.58
C TRP A 32 23.59 6.25 6.74
N ALA A 33 23.77 7.35 5.99
CA ALA A 33 24.92 7.53 5.12
C ALA A 33 26.23 7.51 5.92
N LEU A 34 26.25 8.11 7.12
CA LEU A 34 27.39 8.04 8.03
C LEU A 34 27.70 6.59 8.46
N GLU A 35 26.70 5.80 8.83
CA GLU A 35 26.91 4.40 9.22
C GLU A 35 27.40 3.53 8.04
N ALA A 36 26.84 3.73 6.85
CA ALA A 36 27.26 3.02 5.65
C ALA A 36 28.68 3.42 5.20
N GLU A 37 29.05 4.69 5.36
CA GLU A 37 30.42 5.17 5.11
C GLU A 37 31.42 4.57 6.13
N VAL A 38 31.05 4.50 7.42
CA VAL A 38 31.84 3.81 8.46
C VAL A 38 32.01 2.32 8.15
N ALA A 39 31.00 1.69 7.54
CA ALA A 39 31.07 0.31 7.04
C ALA A 39 31.91 0.15 5.76
N GLY A 40 32.45 1.25 5.21
CA GLY A 40 33.35 1.26 4.04
C GLY A 40 32.63 1.27 2.70
N HIS A 41 31.35 1.64 2.66
CA HIS A 41 30.59 1.76 1.42
C HIS A 41 30.54 3.22 0.93
N PRO A 42 30.66 3.47 -0.39
CA PRO A 42 30.46 4.81 -0.93
C PRO A 42 28.98 5.19 -0.84
N VAL A 43 28.70 6.43 -0.43
CA VAL A 43 27.34 6.93 -0.16
C VAL A 43 27.07 8.24 -0.93
N PRO A 44 25.80 8.55 -1.25
CA PRO A 44 25.44 9.84 -1.85
C PRO A 44 25.83 11.02 -0.95
N GLU A 45 26.12 12.17 -1.55
CA GLU A 45 26.46 13.36 -0.79
C GLU A 45 25.23 13.93 -0.05
N ARG A 46 25.45 14.69 1.01
CA ARG A 46 24.35 15.30 1.78
C ARG A 46 23.43 16.17 0.91
N VAL A 47 23.98 16.81 -0.11
CA VAL A 47 23.21 17.67 -1.04
C VAL A 47 22.21 16.82 -1.86
N ASP A 48 22.64 15.64 -2.30
CA ASP A 48 21.79 14.67 -3.01
C ASP A 48 20.67 14.16 -2.09
N LEU A 49 21.02 13.81 -0.85
CA LEU A 49 20.05 13.37 0.16
C LEU A 49 19.04 14.47 0.53
N GLN A 50 19.45 15.75 0.51
CA GLN A 50 18.57 16.89 0.74
C GLN A 50 17.54 17.05 -0.38
N VAL A 51 17.95 16.87 -1.64
CA VAL A 51 17.02 16.85 -2.79
C VAL A 51 16.01 15.72 -2.62
N ILE A 52 16.48 14.50 -2.32
CA ILE A 52 15.63 13.33 -2.13
C ILE A 52 14.67 13.51 -0.95
N ALA A 53 15.13 14.07 0.17
CA ALA A 53 14.30 14.36 1.33
C ALA A 53 13.19 15.38 1.01
N HIS A 54 13.46 16.34 0.12
CA HIS A 54 12.47 17.31 -0.34
C HIS A 54 11.46 16.69 -1.30
N THR A 55 11.92 16.05 -2.37
CA THR A 55 11.08 15.55 -3.48
C THR A 55 10.43 14.21 -3.18
N LYS A 56 11.03 13.41 -2.30
CA LYS A 56 10.72 11.99 -2.05
C LYS A 56 10.92 11.11 -3.30
N ILE A 57 11.67 11.60 -4.27
CA ILE A 57 12.02 10.88 -5.49
C ILE A 57 13.48 10.44 -5.34
N VAL A 58 13.72 9.13 -5.41
CA VAL A 58 15.06 8.53 -5.27
C VAL A 58 15.76 8.49 -6.64
N ALA A 59 15.81 9.66 -7.27
CA ALA A 59 16.49 9.88 -8.53
C ALA A 59 16.93 11.35 -8.58
N ILE A 60 18.17 11.57 -8.98
CA ILE A 60 18.77 12.90 -9.14
C ILE A 60 19.55 12.94 -10.45
N GLU A 61 19.78 14.15 -10.95
CA GLU A 61 20.70 14.38 -12.07
C GLU A 61 22.08 14.79 -11.56
N GLY A 62 23.13 14.50 -12.34
CA GLY A 62 24.50 14.92 -12.04
C GLY A 62 25.38 13.84 -11.39
N ALA A 63 26.45 14.28 -10.74
CA ALA A 63 27.56 13.42 -10.31
C ALA A 63 27.16 12.36 -9.25
N GLY A 64 26.19 12.66 -8.39
CA GLY A 64 25.69 11.74 -7.36
C GLY A 64 24.72 10.67 -7.85
N ALA A 65 24.21 10.77 -9.09
CA ALA A 65 23.13 9.92 -9.60
C ALA A 65 23.46 8.43 -9.56
N ALA A 66 24.70 8.05 -9.84
CA ALA A 66 25.14 6.66 -9.82
C ALA A 66 25.09 6.06 -8.40
N LEU A 67 25.51 6.82 -7.38
CA LEU A 67 25.48 6.37 -5.99
C LEU A 67 24.04 6.30 -5.46
N VAL A 68 23.19 7.26 -5.85
CA VAL A 68 21.76 7.22 -5.51
C VAL A 68 21.10 5.99 -6.13
N GLN A 69 21.42 5.64 -7.37
CA GLN A 69 20.87 4.46 -8.04
C GLN A 69 21.32 3.14 -7.38
N LEU A 70 22.59 3.04 -6.97
CA LEU A 70 23.12 1.87 -6.25
C LEU A 70 22.40 1.62 -4.92
N TRP A 71 21.98 2.70 -4.27
CA TRP A 71 21.30 2.67 -2.98
C TRP A 71 19.79 2.90 -3.08
N GLU A 72 19.22 2.89 -4.28
CA GLU A 72 17.80 3.20 -4.50
C GLU A 72 16.89 2.34 -3.61
N PRO A 73 17.06 1.00 -3.53
CA PRO A 73 16.19 0.18 -2.68
C PRO A 73 16.27 0.55 -1.20
N THR A 74 17.48 0.86 -0.71
CA THR A 74 17.73 1.23 0.69
C THR A 74 17.15 2.60 1.02
N ILE A 75 17.35 3.59 0.15
CA ILE A 75 16.83 4.95 0.33
C ILE A 75 15.30 4.95 0.23
N SER A 76 14.73 4.28 -0.77
CA SER A 76 13.28 4.11 -0.94
C SER A 76 12.65 3.44 0.28
N TRP A 77 13.29 2.40 0.83
CA TRP A 77 12.84 1.74 2.05
C TRP A 77 12.85 2.71 3.24
N MET A 78 13.93 3.45 3.49
CA MET A 78 13.99 4.42 4.60
C MET A 78 12.96 5.55 4.46
N LEU A 79 12.74 6.06 3.24
CA LEU A 79 11.71 7.08 2.99
C LEU A 79 10.31 6.55 3.29
N LYS A 80 10.04 5.29 2.92
CA LYS A 80 8.80 4.61 3.29
C LYS A 80 8.66 4.55 4.81
N GLN A 81 9.66 4.04 5.51
CA GLN A 81 9.64 3.92 6.98
C GLN A 81 9.46 5.27 7.68
N ALA A 82 10.16 6.31 7.22
CA ALA A 82 9.99 7.68 7.71
C ALA A 82 8.56 8.20 7.49
N GLY A 83 7.90 7.78 6.39
CA GLY A 83 6.49 8.06 6.12
C GLY A 83 5.51 7.41 7.12
N PHE A 84 5.90 6.28 7.71
CA PHE A 84 5.17 5.64 8.82
C PHE A 84 5.51 6.23 10.19
N GLY A 85 6.49 7.14 10.26
CA GLY A 85 6.95 7.72 11.52
C GLY A 85 7.89 6.81 12.32
N VAL A 86 8.49 5.79 11.68
CA VAL A 86 9.49 4.93 12.30
C VAL A 86 10.71 5.76 12.70
N ILE A 87 11.15 5.60 13.93
CA ILE A 87 12.32 6.29 14.50
C ILE A 87 13.57 5.50 14.12
N ASP A 88 14.59 6.18 13.59
CA ASP A 88 15.89 5.61 13.20
C ASP A 88 15.80 4.32 12.36
N PRO A 89 15.06 4.33 11.22
CA PRO A 89 14.79 3.10 10.47
C PRO A 89 16.07 2.41 9.96
N PHE A 90 17.16 3.16 9.79
CA PHE A 90 18.46 2.64 9.36
C PHE A 90 19.05 1.58 10.31
N ARG A 91 18.66 1.57 11.58
CA ARG A 91 19.08 0.54 12.56
C ARG A 91 18.43 -0.83 12.34
N HIS A 92 17.34 -0.87 11.58
CA HIS A 92 16.54 -2.06 11.33
C HIS A 92 16.52 -2.42 9.84
N LEU A 93 17.58 -2.06 9.10
CA LEU A 93 17.70 -2.38 7.70
C LEU A 93 17.68 -3.90 7.46
N PRO A 94 16.84 -4.40 6.52
CA PRO A 94 16.94 -5.76 6.02
C PRO A 94 18.36 -6.07 5.55
N GLU A 95 18.82 -7.31 5.73
CA GLU A 95 20.19 -7.74 5.42
C GLU A 95 20.58 -7.44 3.96
N GLU A 96 19.62 -7.54 3.03
CA GLU A 96 19.83 -7.27 1.62
C GLU A 96 20.08 -5.79 1.32
N LEU A 97 19.59 -4.90 2.18
CA LEU A 97 19.68 -3.44 2.03
C LEU A 97 20.88 -2.84 2.76
N LEU A 98 21.69 -3.67 3.45
CA LEU A 98 22.92 -3.24 4.11
C LEU A 98 24.06 -2.93 3.13
N LYS A 99 23.95 -3.36 1.87
CA LYS A 99 24.97 -3.20 0.85
C LYS A 99 24.39 -2.55 -0.41
N PRO A 100 25.18 -1.76 -1.15
CA PRO A 100 24.72 -1.20 -2.42
C PRO A 100 24.50 -2.33 -3.44
N VAL A 101 23.51 -2.16 -4.31
CA VAL A 101 23.21 -3.15 -5.35
C VAL A 101 24.39 -3.24 -6.30
N GLY A 102 25.07 -4.39 -6.37
CA GLY A 102 26.11 -4.61 -7.38
C GLY A 102 25.50 -4.53 -8.78
N HIS A 103 26.06 -3.70 -9.66
CA HIS A 103 25.64 -3.54 -11.06
C HIS A 103 25.85 -4.84 -11.88
N ALA A 104 25.12 -5.91 -11.56
CA ALA A 104 25.16 -7.18 -12.28
C ALA A 104 23.94 -8.09 -11.98
N THR A 105 22.77 -7.53 -11.67
CA THR A 105 21.47 -8.20 -11.90
C THR A 105 20.34 -7.21 -11.64
N LEU A 106 19.89 -6.52 -12.69
CA LEU A 106 18.57 -5.89 -12.69
C LEU A 106 17.56 -6.94 -13.15
N PRO A 107 16.59 -7.37 -12.33
CA PRO A 107 15.29 -7.67 -12.89
C PRO A 107 14.72 -6.35 -13.43
N ALA A 108 14.28 -6.39 -14.68
CA ALA A 108 13.74 -5.26 -15.38
C ALA A 108 12.52 -4.63 -14.66
N ALA A 109 12.51 -3.30 -14.68
CA ALA A 109 11.37 -2.40 -14.59
C ALA A 109 10.62 -2.30 -13.25
N VAL A 110 11.11 -1.42 -12.38
CA VAL A 110 10.21 -0.49 -11.66
C VAL A 110 9.77 0.53 -12.70
N VAL A 111 8.48 0.52 -13.03
CA VAL A 111 7.88 1.53 -13.91
C VAL A 111 7.89 2.85 -13.13
N PRO A 112 8.56 3.91 -13.61
CA PRO A 112 8.40 5.24 -13.04
C PRO A 112 6.95 5.67 -13.25
N VAL A 113 6.25 6.02 -12.16
CA VAL A 113 4.99 6.78 -12.28
C VAL A 113 5.41 8.20 -12.63
N GLU A 114 5.53 8.46 -13.92
CA GLU A 114 5.67 9.80 -14.49
C GLU A 114 4.35 10.54 -14.26
N LEU A 115 4.36 11.52 -13.35
CA LEU A 115 3.33 12.55 -13.25
C LEU A 115 3.51 13.49 -14.44
N ALA A 116 2.99 13.10 -15.61
CA ALA A 116 2.90 13.98 -16.76
C ALA A 116 1.81 15.05 -16.53
N PRO A 117 2.07 16.32 -16.86
CA PRO A 117 1.11 17.40 -16.72
C PRO A 117 -0.01 17.29 -17.76
N ALA A 118 -1.19 17.80 -17.39
CA ALA A 118 -2.38 17.83 -18.22
C ALA A 118 -2.13 18.50 -19.57
N ALA A 119 -2.11 17.69 -20.64
CA ALA A 119 -2.16 18.18 -22.00
C ALA A 119 -3.60 18.57 -22.35
N VAL A 120 -3.77 19.85 -22.68
CA VAL A 120 -4.98 20.44 -23.26
C VAL A 120 -5.21 19.81 -24.63
N VAL A 121 -6.35 19.17 -24.85
CA VAL A 121 -6.78 18.72 -26.18
C VAL A 121 -8.04 19.49 -26.56
N SER A 122 -7.89 20.30 -27.60
CA SER A 122 -8.93 21.07 -28.27
C SER A 122 -9.92 20.18 -29.01
N ASP A 123 -11.18 20.62 -29.02
CA ASP A 123 -12.32 20.03 -29.73
C ASP A 123 -12.06 19.68 -31.20
N SER A 124 -12.53 18.50 -31.62
CA SER A 124 -13.42 18.36 -32.79
C SER A 124 -14.02 16.94 -32.90
N VAL A 125 -15.34 16.88 -33.07
CA VAL A 125 -16.16 15.71 -33.44
C VAL A 125 -16.82 16.12 -34.78
N PRO A 126 -16.91 15.28 -35.84
CA PRO A 126 -17.81 14.12 -35.78
C PRO A 126 -17.49 12.86 -36.62
N GLY A 127 -17.92 11.72 -36.07
CA GLY A 127 -18.47 10.59 -36.84
C GLY A 127 -17.50 9.50 -37.29
N GLY A 128 -17.34 8.44 -36.49
CA GLY A 128 -16.66 7.21 -36.91
C GLY A 128 -16.80 6.09 -35.88
N LYS A 129 -17.14 4.88 -36.34
CA LYS A 129 -17.45 3.66 -35.56
C LYS A 129 -16.50 3.42 -34.37
N ALA A 130 -17.08 3.00 -33.24
CA ALA A 130 -16.37 2.59 -32.04
C ALA A 130 -15.23 1.59 -32.35
N PRO A 131 -14.00 1.84 -31.89
CA PRO A 131 -12.92 0.89 -32.04
C PRO A 131 -13.15 -0.33 -31.14
N ASN A 132 -12.92 -1.49 -31.74
CA ASN A 132 -13.08 -2.82 -31.17
C ASN A 132 -12.33 -2.92 -29.82
N ALA A 133 -13.00 -3.41 -28.78
CA ALA A 133 -12.42 -3.64 -27.47
C ALA A 133 -11.17 -4.53 -27.59
N ALA A 134 -10.06 -4.11 -26.96
CA ALA A 134 -8.86 -4.93 -26.86
C ALA A 134 -9.21 -6.27 -26.18
N PRO A 135 -8.68 -7.42 -26.66
CA PRO A 135 -8.99 -8.71 -26.07
C PRO A 135 -8.48 -8.78 -24.62
N ALA A 136 -9.33 -9.25 -23.71
CA ALA A 136 -8.98 -9.46 -22.30
C ALA A 136 -7.70 -10.31 -22.19
N ALA A 137 -6.70 -9.79 -21.50
CA ALA A 137 -5.45 -10.51 -21.26
C ALA A 137 -5.75 -11.82 -20.51
N LYS A 138 -5.23 -12.95 -21.02
CA LYS A 138 -5.39 -14.26 -20.37
C LYS A 138 -4.72 -14.24 -19.00
N THR A 139 -5.45 -14.68 -17.96
CA THR A 139 -4.92 -14.82 -16.60
C THR A 139 -3.64 -15.66 -16.60
N PRO A 140 -2.55 -15.21 -15.96
CA PRO A 140 -1.31 -15.97 -15.91
C PRO A 140 -1.49 -17.35 -15.24
N LYS A 141 -0.73 -18.35 -15.69
CA LYS A 141 -0.80 -19.72 -15.14
C LYS A 141 -0.58 -19.79 -13.62
N TRP A 142 0.35 -19.00 -13.09
CA TRP A 142 0.62 -18.96 -11.64
C TRP A 142 -0.61 -18.52 -10.85
N GLU A 143 -1.38 -17.57 -11.40
CA GLU A 143 -2.54 -16.99 -10.75
C GLU A 143 -3.70 -17.97 -10.74
N THR A 144 -3.92 -18.67 -11.86
CA THR A 144 -4.88 -19.77 -11.92
C THR A 144 -4.53 -20.88 -10.91
N ALA A 145 -3.27 -21.32 -10.86
CA ALA A 145 -2.83 -22.35 -9.92
C ALA A 145 -3.02 -21.93 -8.45
N ALA A 146 -2.64 -20.70 -8.10
CA ALA A 146 -2.81 -20.16 -6.75
C ALA A 146 -4.30 -20.08 -6.36
N ARG A 147 -5.18 -19.62 -7.27
CA ARG A 147 -6.63 -19.59 -7.02
C ARG A 147 -7.21 -20.99 -6.81
N GLU A 148 -6.77 -21.98 -7.59
CA GLU A 148 -7.18 -23.37 -7.42
C GLU A 148 -6.72 -23.96 -6.09
N GLN A 149 -5.48 -23.70 -5.69
CA GLN A 149 -4.93 -24.12 -4.39
C GLN A 149 -5.72 -23.55 -3.22
N VAL A 150 -6.00 -22.24 -3.24
CA VAL A 150 -6.83 -21.56 -2.23
C VAL A 150 -8.22 -22.18 -2.16
N ARG A 151 -8.87 -22.36 -3.31
CA ARG A 151 -10.22 -22.95 -3.41
C ARG A 151 -10.26 -24.35 -2.81
N ASP A 152 -9.27 -25.19 -3.12
CA ASP A 152 -9.24 -26.57 -2.65
C ASP A 152 -8.86 -26.65 -1.16
N ALA A 153 -8.04 -25.74 -0.65
CA ALA A 153 -7.80 -25.59 0.78
C ALA A 153 -9.06 -25.16 1.54
N ILE A 154 -9.83 -24.19 1.03
CA ILE A 154 -11.10 -23.79 1.66
C ILE A 154 -12.05 -24.99 1.79
N LYS A 155 -12.17 -25.82 0.75
CA LYS A 155 -12.97 -27.06 0.82
C LYS A 155 -12.42 -28.03 1.87
N ARG A 156 -11.10 -28.19 1.94
CA ARG A 156 -10.42 -29.10 2.89
C ARG A 156 -10.64 -28.68 4.34
N TYR A 157 -10.50 -27.39 4.64
CA TYR A 157 -10.52 -26.88 6.02
C TYR A 157 -11.91 -26.47 6.52
N MET A 158 -12.94 -26.48 5.67
CA MET A 158 -14.32 -26.19 6.10
C MET A 158 -14.79 -27.09 7.25
N LYS A 159 -14.63 -28.42 7.13
CA LYS A 159 -15.01 -29.38 8.19
C LYS A 159 -14.17 -29.23 9.48
N PRO A 160 -12.82 -29.12 9.41
CA PRO A 160 -12.02 -28.77 10.58
C PRO A 160 -12.48 -27.51 11.30
N LEU A 161 -12.75 -26.42 10.58
CA LEU A 161 -13.23 -25.16 11.15
C LEU A 161 -14.62 -25.33 11.82
N GLU A 162 -15.54 -26.07 11.20
CA GLU A 162 -16.83 -26.42 11.81
C GLU A 162 -16.65 -27.21 13.11
N ALA A 163 -15.73 -28.17 13.14
CA ALA A 163 -15.44 -28.97 14.33
C ALA A 163 -14.83 -28.12 15.46
N LEU A 164 -13.92 -27.19 15.14
CA LEU A 164 -13.40 -26.24 16.10
C LEU A 164 -14.51 -25.36 16.67
N ARG A 165 -15.39 -24.85 15.80
CA ARG A 165 -16.54 -24.00 16.20
C ARG A 165 -17.51 -24.76 17.10
N ALA A 166 -17.82 -26.02 16.77
CA ALA A 166 -18.75 -26.85 17.51
C ALA A 166 -18.29 -27.13 18.95
N ARG A 167 -16.98 -27.22 19.18
CA ARG A 167 -16.39 -27.47 20.51
C ARG A 167 -15.87 -26.23 21.22
N ASP A 168 -16.09 -25.03 20.65
CA ASP A 168 -15.52 -23.77 21.12
C ASP A 168 -14.00 -23.87 21.41
N ALA A 169 -13.25 -24.34 20.41
CA ALA A 169 -11.82 -24.57 20.54
C ALA A 169 -11.07 -23.29 20.93
N ASN A 170 -10.02 -23.41 21.74
CA ASN A 170 -9.24 -22.26 22.20
C ASN A 170 -8.42 -21.61 21.06
N GLU A 171 -7.74 -20.50 21.37
CA GLU A 171 -6.92 -19.76 20.40
C GLU A 171 -5.77 -20.61 19.83
N GLY A 172 -5.10 -21.42 20.66
CA GLY A 172 -4.01 -22.29 20.21
C GLY A 172 -4.47 -23.36 19.21
N ASP A 173 -5.60 -24.04 19.50
CA ASP A 173 -6.21 -25.00 18.57
C ASP A 173 -6.66 -24.34 17.27
N THR A 174 -7.21 -23.12 17.36
CA THR A 174 -7.60 -22.33 16.18
C THR A 174 -6.38 -21.96 15.35
N ARG A 175 -5.27 -21.57 16.00
CA ARG A 175 -3.99 -21.25 15.38
C ARG A 175 -3.40 -22.44 14.62
N LEU A 176 -3.58 -23.68 15.08
CA LEU A 176 -3.13 -24.87 14.33
C LEU A 176 -3.78 -24.96 12.95
N VAL A 177 -5.12 -24.89 12.88
CA VAL A 177 -5.84 -24.93 11.60
C VAL A 177 -5.53 -23.71 10.73
N VAL A 178 -5.36 -22.53 11.33
CA VAL A 178 -4.90 -21.34 10.60
C VAL A 178 -3.52 -21.56 10.00
N THR A 179 -2.58 -22.15 10.74
CA THR A 179 -1.23 -22.47 10.24
C THR A 179 -1.30 -23.36 9.01
N ASP A 180 -2.16 -24.38 9.05
CA ASP A 180 -2.33 -25.30 7.94
C ASP A 180 -2.95 -24.60 6.72
N ILE A 181 -3.92 -23.69 6.92
CA ILE A 181 -4.48 -22.86 5.84
C ILE A 181 -3.38 -21.96 5.24
N LEU A 182 -2.56 -21.32 6.07
CA LEU A 182 -1.45 -20.48 5.60
C LEU A 182 -0.45 -21.31 4.77
N CYS A 183 -0.03 -22.47 5.26
CA CYS A 183 0.99 -23.27 4.60
C CYS A 183 0.45 -24.00 3.36
N GLU A 184 -0.65 -24.74 3.49
CA GLU A 184 -1.17 -25.59 2.42
C GLU A 184 -2.06 -24.83 1.44
N GLY A 185 -2.79 -23.81 1.90
CA GLY A 185 -3.75 -23.06 1.10
C GLY A 185 -3.21 -21.77 0.51
N LEU A 186 -2.33 -21.07 1.24
CA LEU A 186 -1.75 -19.80 0.81
C LEU A 186 -0.28 -19.90 0.39
N ASP A 187 0.27 -21.12 0.38
CA ASP A 187 1.61 -21.47 -0.10
C ASP A 187 2.77 -20.81 0.68
N TYR A 188 2.57 -20.58 1.98
CA TYR A 188 3.63 -20.10 2.87
C TYR A 188 4.53 -21.25 3.35
N ASP A 189 5.84 -21.08 3.23
CA ASP A 189 6.78 -21.94 3.94
C ASP A 189 6.80 -21.56 5.42
N LYS A 190 6.54 -22.55 6.29
CA LYS A 190 6.43 -22.35 7.74
C LYS A 190 7.67 -21.75 8.39
N PHE A 191 8.86 -22.02 7.87
CA PHE A 191 10.13 -21.60 8.49
C PHE A 191 10.71 -20.37 7.83
N ARG A 192 10.48 -20.20 6.52
CA ARG A 192 11.02 -19.08 5.74
C ARG A 192 10.07 -17.88 5.69
N ASP A 193 8.79 -18.14 5.46
CA ASP A 193 7.82 -17.10 5.15
C ASP A 193 6.97 -16.71 6.37
N LEU A 194 6.91 -17.53 7.42
CA LEU A 194 6.20 -17.22 8.67
C LEU A 194 7.19 -17.08 9.84
N THR A 195 7.06 -16.03 10.62
CA THR A 195 7.80 -15.84 11.88
C THR A 195 6.83 -15.65 13.03
N THR A 196 6.96 -16.44 14.09
CA THR A 196 6.07 -16.42 15.26
C THR A 196 6.57 -15.52 16.39
N GLU A 197 7.78 -14.97 16.27
CA GLU A 197 8.46 -14.26 17.35
C GLU A 197 9.18 -13.02 16.80
N TYR A 198 8.44 -11.92 16.63
CA TYR A 198 9.03 -10.59 16.52
C TYR A 198 8.79 -9.85 17.84
N MET A 199 9.74 -9.96 18.76
CA MET A 199 9.67 -9.34 20.09
C MET A 199 9.81 -7.82 20.00
N VAL A 200 8.74 -7.08 20.28
CA VAL A 200 8.82 -5.65 20.64
C VAL A 200 7.88 -5.38 21.83
N ARG A 201 8.37 -5.62 23.06
CA ARG A 201 7.63 -5.50 24.34
C ARG A 201 6.39 -6.40 24.45
N GLN A 202 5.67 -6.30 25.58
CA GLN A 202 4.90 -7.36 26.27
C GLN A 202 3.69 -8.01 25.55
N ASP A 203 3.49 -7.81 24.25
CA ASP A 203 2.44 -8.49 23.48
C ASP A 203 3.02 -8.95 22.13
N PHE A 204 2.41 -9.97 21.51
CA PHE A 204 2.89 -10.59 20.28
C PHE A 204 1.81 -10.57 19.21
N ALA A 205 2.18 -10.35 17.94
CA ALA A 205 1.37 -10.81 16.81
C ALA A 205 1.68 -12.30 16.58
N ASP A 206 0.67 -13.09 16.25
CA ASP A 206 0.86 -14.53 16.05
C ASP A 206 1.80 -14.88 14.89
N TYR A 207 1.74 -14.12 13.79
CA TYR A 207 2.64 -14.29 12.66
C TYR A 207 3.08 -12.95 12.08
N GLY A 208 4.37 -12.82 11.79
CA GLY A 208 4.89 -11.95 10.75
C GLY A 208 5.01 -12.73 9.44
N VAL A 209 4.51 -12.18 8.35
CA VAL A 209 4.60 -12.76 6.99
C VAL A 209 5.77 -12.11 6.26
N ARG A 210 6.70 -12.95 5.80
CA ARG A 210 7.85 -12.53 4.98
C ARG A 210 7.68 -12.97 3.54
N ILE A 211 7.95 -12.05 2.63
CA ILE A 211 8.10 -12.33 1.20
C ILE A 211 9.49 -11.89 0.81
N ASP A 212 10.25 -12.80 0.19
CA ASP A 212 11.64 -12.54 -0.20
C ASP A 212 12.46 -11.94 0.96
N LYS A 213 12.26 -12.52 2.17
CA LYS A 213 12.87 -12.16 3.47
C LYS A 213 12.43 -10.81 4.07
N GLN A 214 11.65 -10.01 3.36
CA GLN A 214 11.08 -8.77 3.90
C GLN A 214 9.76 -9.03 4.58
N LEU A 215 9.56 -8.45 5.77
CA LEU A 215 8.27 -8.47 6.45
C LEU A 215 7.28 -7.62 5.63
N VAL A 216 6.09 -8.17 5.33
CA VAL A 216 5.07 -7.51 4.49
C VAL A 216 3.69 -7.45 5.12
N ALA A 217 3.41 -8.32 6.10
CA ALA A 217 2.15 -8.32 6.83
C ALA A 217 2.30 -8.90 8.23
N PHE A 218 1.36 -8.58 9.11
CA PHE A 218 1.16 -9.28 10.38
C PHE A 218 -0.18 -10.01 10.39
N ILE A 219 -0.25 -11.15 11.06
CA ILE A 219 -1.48 -11.93 11.25
C ILE A 219 -1.68 -12.16 12.74
N GLU A 220 -2.90 -11.89 13.20
CA GLU A 220 -3.34 -12.16 14.56
C GLU A 220 -4.49 -13.16 14.56
N VAL A 221 -4.35 -14.25 15.32
CA VAL A 221 -5.36 -15.29 15.44
C VAL A 221 -6.08 -15.16 16.77
N LYS A 222 -7.40 -15.26 16.73
CA LYS A 222 -8.27 -15.32 17.91
C LYS A 222 -8.97 -16.66 17.99
N ARG A 223 -9.57 -16.93 19.15
CA ARG A 223 -10.44 -18.10 19.36
C ARG A 223 -11.56 -18.16 18.30
N ILE A 224 -11.88 -19.35 17.79
CA ILE A 224 -12.88 -19.58 16.72
C ILE A 224 -14.26 -18.94 16.96
N SER A 225 -14.72 -18.85 18.22
CA SER A 225 -16.00 -18.25 18.59
C SER A 225 -15.94 -16.73 18.83
N GLN A 226 -14.74 -16.17 18.91
CA GLN A 226 -14.53 -14.78 19.26
C GLN A 226 -14.84 -13.88 18.07
N LYS A 227 -15.75 -12.93 18.27
CA LYS A 227 -16.04 -11.90 17.28
C LYS A 227 -14.86 -10.93 17.16
N LEU A 228 -14.36 -10.79 15.94
CA LEU A 228 -13.27 -9.88 15.61
C LEU A 228 -13.71 -8.41 15.78
N ASN A 229 -12.84 -7.57 16.33
CA ASN A 229 -13.15 -6.18 16.62
C ASN A 229 -11.87 -5.31 16.64
N GLU A 230 -12.06 -4.00 16.67
CA GLU A 230 -10.97 -3.01 16.63
C GLU A 230 -9.96 -3.13 17.79
N ARG A 231 -10.35 -3.66 18.96
CA ARG A 231 -9.40 -3.86 20.06
C ARG A 231 -8.35 -4.90 19.70
N HIS A 232 -8.74 -5.95 19.00
CA HIS A 232 -7.80 -6.96 18.51
C HIS A 232 -6.89 -6.35 17.42
N LEU A 233 -7.45 -5.53 16.53
CA LEU A 233 -6.69 -4.85 15.49
C LEU A 233 -5.62 -3.91 16.06
N ARG A 234 -5.92 -3.19 17.15
CA ARG A 234 -4.96 -2.29 17.81
C ARG A 234 -3.67 -2.99 18.25
N GLN A 235 -3.73 -4.26 18.61
CA GLN A 235 -2.53 -5.04 18.97
C GLN A 235 -1.58 -5.10 17.77
N VAL A 236 -2.11 -5.44 16.60
CA VAL A 236 -1.33 -5.59 15.35
C VAL A 236 -0.94 -4.23 14.75
N GLN A 237 -1.82 -3.23 14.87
CA GLN A 237 -1.61 -1.90 14.32
C GLN A 237 -0.37 -1.22 14.89
N MET A 238 -0.11 -1.36 16.20
CA MET A 238 1.07 -0.77 16.82
C MET A 238 2.37 -1.30 16.18
N TYR A 239 2.44 -2.60 15.91
CA TYR A 239 3.60 -3.21 15.25
C TYR A 239 3.71 -2.77 13.80
N ALA A 240 2.58 -2.75 13.08
CA ALA A 240 2.54 -2.30 11.70
C ALA A 240 3.05 -0.87 11.54
N VAL A 241 2.72 0.04 12.47
CA VAL A 241 3.25 1.41 12.48
C VAL A 241 4.75 1.42 12.78
N ASN A 242 5.21 0.71 13.81
CA ASN A 242 6.61 0.71 14.23
C ASN A 242 7.56 0.09 13.18
N GLU A 243 7.09 -0.89 12.42
CA GLU A 243 7.87 -1.59 11.39
C GLU A 243 7.58 -1.08 9.96
N GLY A 244 6.70 -0.06 9.83
CA GLY A 244 6.23 0.49 8.55
C GLY A 244 5.65 -0.54 7.59
N ILE A 245 4.86 -1.47 8.14
CA ILE A 245 4.17 -2.55 7.43
C ILE A 245 2.75 -2.12 7.10
N GLU A 246 2.36 -2.27 5.83
CA GLU A 246 1.07 -1.80 5.32
C GLU A 246 -0.08 -2.76 5.61
N TRP A 247 0.19 -4.06 5.77
CA TRP A 247 -0.86 -5.08 5.83
C TRP A 247 -0.99 -5.74 7.19
N MET A 248 -2.22 -5.83 7.67
CA MET A 248 -2.58 -6.54 8.90
C MET A 248 -3.75 -7.47 8.62
N VAL A 249 -3.70 -8.68 9.14
CA VAL A 249 -4.76 -9.67 9.03
C VAL A 249 -5.22 -10.04 10.43
N LEU A 250 -6.52 -10.00 10.65
CA LEU A 250 -7.15 -10.49 11.86
C LEU A 250 -8.05 -11.66 11.49
N THR A 251 -7.90 -12.79 12.19
CA THR A 251 -8.69 -13.98 11.90
C THR A 251 -9.06 -14.74 13.16
N ASN A 252 -10.20 -15.44 13.13
CA ASN A 252 -10.53 -16.49 14.09
C ASN A 252 -10.59 -17.86 13.40
N GLY A 253 -9.93 -18.03 12.25
CA GLY A 253 -10.01 -19.21 11.40
C GLY A 253 -11.22 -19.20 10.45
N SER A 254 -12.41 -18.86 10.95
CA SER A 254 -13.63 -18.75 10.12
C SER A 254 -13.67 -17.44 9.36
N VAL A 255 -13.56 -16.33 10.07
CA VAL A 255 -13.58 -14.97 9.51
C VAL A 255 -12.15 -14.49 9.30
N TRP A 256 -11.89 -13.91 8.14
CA TRP A 256 -10.62 -13.31 7.76
C TRP A 256 -10.86 -11.86 7.38
N GLN A 257 -10.21 -10.94 8.09
CA GLN A 257 -10.26 -9.49 7.83
C GLN A 257 -8.86 -9.01 7.46
N ALA A 258 -8.71 -8.39 6.29
CA ALA A 258 -7.47 -7.75 5.89
C ALA A 258 -7.62 -6.23 5.98
N TYR A 259 -6.63 -5.58 6.58
CA TYR A 259 -6.57 -4.14 6.80
C TYR A 259 -5.32 -3.55 6.16
N HIS A 260 -5.49 -2.41 5.51
CA HIS A 260 -4.40 -1.59 4.99
C HIS A 260 -4.13 -0.41 5.93
N LEU A 261 -2.88 -0.25 6.32
CA LEU A 261 -2.34 0.90 7.03
C LEU A 261 -1.72 1.87 6.03
N THR A 262 -2.33 3.04 5.89
CA THR A 262 -1.74 4.15 5.13
C THR A 262 -0.96 5.03 6.11
N GLY A 263 0.35 5.19 5.86
CA GLY A 263 1.21 6.08 6.62
C GLY A 263 0.72 7.53 6.59
N GLY A 264 1.08 8.31 7.62
CA GLY A 264 0.59 9.67 7.81
C GLY A 264 0.53 10.06 9.29
N LEU A 265 0.14 11.31 9.54
CA LEU A 265 -0.11 11.81 10.90
C LEU A 265 -1.51 12.48 10.90
N PRO A 266 -2.56 11.81 11.39
CA PRO A 266 -2.57 10.44 11.94
C PRO A 266 -2.45 9.36 10.85
N VAL A 267 -2.03 8.16 11.25
CA VAL A 267 -2.12 6.97 10.38
C VAL A 267 -3.58 6.60 10.14
N ILE A 268 -3.89 6.09 8.96
CA ILE A 268 -5.25 5.69 8.58
C ILE A 268 -5.28 4.17 8.39
N VAL A 269 -6.26 3.51 9.00
CA VAL A 269 -6.48 2.08 8.84
C VAL A 269 -7.82 1.83 8.16
N ASN A 270 -7.81 1.10 7.05
CA ASN A 270 -9.01 0.75 6.30
C ASN A 270 -9.11 -0.76 6.13
N MET A 271 -10.32 -1.32 6.27
CA MET A 271 -10.56 -2.71 5.94
C MET A 271 -10.60 -2.89 4.42
N ALA A 272 -9.69 -3.69 3.87
CA ALA A 272 -9.65 -4.01 2.45
C ALA A 272 -10.72 -5.05 2.08
N PHE A 273 -10.84 -6.11 2.88
CA PHE A 273 -11.93 -7.07 2.76
C PHE A 273 -12.19 -7.82 4.08
N GLU A 274 -13.36 -8.43 4.14
CA GLU A 274 -13.75 -9.40 5.16
C GLU A 274 -14.40 -10.59 4.45
N ILE A 275 -14.10 -11.81 4.90
CA ILE A 275 -14.75 -13.02 4.41
C ILE A 275 -14.92 -14.06 5.51
N ASP A 276 -16.13 -14.61 5.64
CA ASP A 276 -16.41 -15.74 6.52
C ASP A 276 -16.44 -17.04 5.71
N LEU A 277 -15.44 -17.90 5.92
CA LEU A 277 -15.30 -19.20 5.26
C LEU A 277 -16.44 -20.16 5.59
N LEU A 278 -17.06 -20.02 6.76
CA LEU A 278 -18.27 -20.77 7.17
C LEU A 278 -19.58 -20.00 6.93
N GLY A 279 -19.48 -18.81 6.35
CA GLY A 279 -20.59 -17.93 6.04
C GLY A 279 -21.29 -18.27 4.71
N PRO A 280 -22.30 -17.47 4.32
CA PRO A 280 -23.16 -17.75 3.16
C PRO A 280 -22.51 -17.43 1.81
N ALA A 281 -21.35 -16.77 1.78
CA ALA A 281 -20.64 -16.43 0.56
C ALA A 281 -20.34 -17.68 -0.29
N SER A 282 -20.36 -17.50 -1.61
CA SER A 282 -20.05 -18.59 -2.54
C SER A 282 -18.60 -19.06 -2.37
N LEU A 283 -18.30 -20.30 -2.75
CA LEU A 283 -16.92 -20.78 -2.73
C LEU A 283 -16.00 -19.94 -3.63
N GLU A 284 -16.52 -19.45 -4.75
CA GLU A 284 -15.76 -18.60 -5.67
C GLU A 284 -15.37 -17.29 -4.99
N GLU A 285 -16.33 -16.60 -4.37
CA GLU A 285 -16.08 -15.36 -3.64
C GLU A 285 -15.11 -15.56 -2.47
N LYS A 286 -15.25 -16.66 -1.73
CA LYS A 286 -14.30 -17.04 -0.67
C LYS A 286 -12.89 -17.21 -1.22
N SER A 287 -12.76 -17.87 -2.37
CA SER A 287 -11.47 -18.15 -3.01
C SER A 287 -10.84 -16.88 -3.57
N GLU A 288 -11.63 -16.01 -4.20
CA GLU A 288 -11.19 -14.71 -4.73
C GLU A 288 -10.58 -13.82 -3.65
N LEU A 289 -11.25 -13.68 -2.50
CA LEU A 289 -10.77 -12.83 -1.41
C LEU A 289 -9.58 -13.46 -0.67
N MET A 290 -9.63 -14.76 -0.37
CA MET A 290 -8.51 -15.45 0.27
C MET A 290 -7.27 -15.51 -0.63
N PHE A 291 -7.44 -15.55 -1.96
CA PHE A 291 -6.33 -15.48 -2.91
C PHE A 291 -5.49 -14.22 -2.74
N LEU A 292 -6.08 -13.09 -2.30
CA LEU A 292 -5.32 -11.86 -2.05
C LEU A 292 -4.27 -12.02 -0.94
N LEU A 293 -4.44 -13.00 -0.05
CA LEU A 293 -3.47 -13.35 1.00
C LEU A 293 -2.51 -14.47 0.58
N HIS A 294 -2.62 -15.02 -0.62
CA HIS A 294 -1.70 -16.03 -1.12
C HIS A 294 -0.29 -15.43 -1.27
N ARG A 295 0.76 -16.21 -0.95
CA ARG A 295 2.16 -15.78 -0.99
C ARG A 295 2.54 -15.06 -2.29
N GLU A 296 2.25 -15.69 -3.43
CA GLU A 296 2.54 -15.12 -4.75
C GLU A 296 1.68 -13.88 -5.09
N ALA A 297 0.47 -13.79 -4.55
CA ALA A 297 -0.41 -12.63 -4.73
C ALA A 297 0.11 -11.42 -3.93
N LEU A 298 0.58 -11.62 -2.69
CA LEU A 298 1.26 -10.60 -1.90
C LEU A 298 2.57 -10.15 -2.56
N LYS A 299 3.39 -11.11 -3.03
CA LYS A 299 4.63 -10.82 -3.77
C LYS A 299 4.40 -9.91 -4.97
N ARG A 300 3.27 -10.09 -5.65
CA ARG A 300 2.88 -9.32 -6.84
C ARG A 300 1.94 -8.16 -6.54
N ARG A 301 1.74 -7.82 -5.25
CA ARG A 301 0.91 -6.70 -4.80
C ARG A 301 -0.54 -6.70 -5.30
N ARG A 302 -1.12 -7.89 -5.51
CA ARG A 302 -2.52 -8.04 -5.95
C ARG A 302 -3.50 -7.48 -4.93
N ILE A 303 -3.18 -7.62 -3.64
CA ILE A 303 -4.00 -7.06 -2.56
C ILE A 303 -4.01 -5.52 -2.59
N ASP A 304 -2.88 -4.89 -2.95
CA ASP A 304 -2.78 -3.44 -3.12
C ASP A 304 -3.58 -2.94 -4.31
N GLU A 305 -3.54 -3.65 -5.43
CA GLU A 305 -4.35 -3.34 -6.62
C GLU A 305 -5.85 -3.40 -6.28
N SER A 306 -6.27 -4.48 -5.61
CA SER A 306 -7.66 -4.68 -5.17
C SER A 306 -8.10 -3.59 -4.18
N TRP A 307 -7.28 -3.29 -3.18
CA TRP A 307 -7.57 -2.24 -2.20
C TRP A 307 -7.62 -0.85 -2.83
N LYS A 308 -6.67 -0.48 -3.69
CA LYS A 308 -6.68 0.82 -4.40
C LYS A 308 -7.91 0.96 -5.27
N HIS A 309 -8.29 -0.09 -5.99
CA HIS A 309 -9.50 -0.09 -6.79
C HIS A 309 -10.75 0.09 -5.91
N ARG A 310 -10.84 -0.64 -4.80
CA ARG A 310 -11.95 -0.50 -3.85
C ARG A 310 -12.00 0.90 -3.22
N ALA A 311 -10.86 1.43 -2.79
CA ALA A 311 -10.76 2.77 -2.21
C ALA A 311 -11.16 3.86 -3.21
N ALA A 312 -10.78 3.74 -4.49
CA ALA A 312 -11.17 4.67 -5.54
C ALA A 312 -12.67 4.61 -5.90
N THR A 313 -13.32 3.48 -5.62
CA THR A 313 -14.73 3.23 -5.95
C THR A 313 -15.64 3.25 -4.72
N GLU A 314 -15.14 3.60 -3.54
CA GLU A 314 -15.95 3.66 -2.34
C GLU A 314 -16.92 4.86 -2.39
N PRO A 315 -18.10 4.77 -1.73
CA PRO A 315 -19.12 5.82 -1.83
C PRO A 315 -18.62 7.22 -1.49
N LYS A 316 -17.69 7.33 -0.52
CA LYS A 316 -17.10 8.61 -0.14
C LYS A 316 -16.23 9.20 -1.26
N ALA A 317 -15.28 8.42 -1.77
CA ALA A 317 -14.39 8.86 -2.85
C ALA A 317 -15.17 9.23 -4.12
N LEU A 318 -16.17 8.43 -4.49
CA LEU A 318 -17.03 8.73 -5.63
C LEU A 318 -17.85 10.00 -5.41
N LEU A 319 -18.35 10.24 -4.20
CA LEU A 319 -19.12 11.44 -3.91
C LEU A 319 -18.24 12.70 -3.91
N GLU A 320 -17.03 12.63 -3.36
CA GLU A 320 -16.05 13.73 -3.46
C GLU A 320 -15.71 14.04 -4.92
N LEU A 321 -15.55 13.01 -5.76
CA LEU A 321 -15.35 13.17 -7.20
C LEU A 321 -16.55 13.84 -7.88
N ILE A 322 -17.77 13.38 -7.58
CA ILE A 322 -19.01 13.95 -8.14
C ILE A 322 -19.18 15.42 -7.74
N LEU A 323 -18.80 15.78 -6.52
CA LEU A 323 -18.90 17.13 -5.98
C LEU A 323 -17.71 18.04 -6.35
N SER A 324 -16.74 17.55 -7.11
CA SER A 324 -15.62 18.38 -7.58
C SER A 324 -16.07 19.44 -8.59
N GLU A 325 -15.41 20.59 -8.62
CA GLU A 325 -15.71 21.70 -9.55
C GLU A 325 -15.73 21.23 -11.00
N VAL A 326 -14.76 20.39 -11.39
CA VAL A 326 -14.67 19.84 -12.74
C VAL A 326 -15.92 19.01 -13.07
N MET A 327 -16.35 18.13 -12.16
CA MET A 327 -17.50 17.27 -12.42
C MET A 327 -18.82 18.03 -12.37
N LEU A 328 -18.99 18.94 -11.40
CA LEU A 328 -20.15 19.82 -11.33
C LEU A 328 -20.29 20.69 -12.58
N GLU A 329 -19.19 21.18 -13.14
CA GLU A 329 -19.19 21.91 -14.41
C GLU A 329 -19.64 21.02 -15.59
N GLN A 330 -19.18 19.77 -15.66
CA GLN A 330 -19.63 18.84 -16.70
C GLN A 330 -21.13 18.52 -16.55
N ILE A 331 -21.60 18.27 -15.33
CA ILE A 331 -23.02 18.05 -15.04
C ILE A 331 -23.83 19.29 -15.45
N ARG A 332 -23.37 20.50 -15.13
CA ARG A 332 -24.02 21.76 -15.49
C ARG A 332 -24.15 21.94 -17.00
N LYS A 333 -23.08 21.70 -17.75
CA LYS A 333 -23.08 21.74 -19.22
C LYS A 333 -24.06 20.72 -19.80
N GLU A 334 -24.08 19.51 -19.24
CA GLU A 334 -24.95 18.44 -19.69
C GLU A 334 -26.43 18.71 -19.41
N VAL A 335 -26.76 19.28 -18.25
CA VAL A 335 -28.13 19.73 -17.93
C VAL A 335 -28.57 20.77 -18.96
N LYS A 336 -27.77 21.82 -19.20
CA LYS A 336 -28.10 22.85 -20.20
C LYS A 336 -28.28 22.25 -21.60
N ARG A 337 -27.42 21.31 -22.00
CA ARG A 337 -27.51 20.65 -23.31
C ARG A 337 -28.81 19.86 -23.47
N ARG A 338 -29.25 19.15 -22.43
CA ARG A 338 -30.45 18.29 -22.47
C ARG A 338 -31.76 19.05 -22.27
N THR A 339 -31.76 20.06 -21.41
CA THR A 339 -33.00 20.72 -20.97
C THR A 339 -33.14 22.16 -21.46
N GLY A 340 -32.05 22.79 -21.92
CA GLY A 340 -32.00 24.21 -22.23
C GLY A 340 -31.91 25.13 -21.00
N ILE A 341 -32.00 24.58 -19.77
CA ILE A 341 -32.03 25.35 -18.53
C ILE A 341 -30.61 25.71 -18.09
N THR A 342 -30.41 26.97 -17.66
CA THR A 342 -29.16 27.41 -17.05
C THR A 342 -29.23 27.23 -15.53
N THR A 343 -28.19 26.65 -14.95
CA THR A 343 -28.02 26.45 -13.50
C THR A 343 -26.57 26.73 -13.10
N THR A 344 -26.26 26.68 -11.81
CA THR A 344 -24.92 26.90 -11.25
C THR A 344 -24.36 25.63 -10.60
N GLN A 345 -23.04 25.60 -10.36
CA GLN A 345 -22.38 24.46 -9.71
C GLN A 345 -22.84 24.32 -8.26
N GLU A 346 -23.08 25.43 -7.57
CA GLU A 346 -23.53 25.48 -6.18
C GLU A 346 -24.91 24.85 -6.03
N ALA A 347 -25.86 25.23 -6.89
CA ALA A 347 -27.22 24.67 -6.86
C ALA A 347 -27.22 23.16 -7.14
N LEU A 348 -26.42 22.70 -8.11
CA LEU A 348 -26.27 21.27 -8.40
C LEU A 348 -25.63 20.52 -7.22
N GLY A 349 -24.59 21.09 -6.63
CA GLY A 349 -23.93 20.52 -5.47
C GLY A 349 -24.85 20.45 -4.25
N GLU A 350 -25.73 21.43 -4.06
CA GLU A 350 -26.72 21.41 -2.98
C GLU A 350 -27.71 20.27 -3.19
N VAL A 351 -28.36 20.18 -4.37
CA VAL A 351 -29.30 19.11 -4.70
C VAL A 351 -28.66 17.72 -4.56
N ILE A 352 -27.42 17.54 -5.03
CA ILE A 352 -26.72 16.25 -4.87
C ILE A 352 -26.57 15.91 -3.39
N ARG A 353 -26.18 16.87 -2.55
CA ARG A 353 -25.97 16.64 -1.11
C ARG A 353 -27.27 16.42 -0.34
N THR A 354 -28.36 17.08 -0.70
CA THR A 354 -29.59 17.10 0.11
C THR A 354 -30.67 16.14 -0.40
N GLU A 355 -30.75 15.92 -1.71
CA GLU A 355 -31.86 15.19 -2.34
C GLU A 355 -31.43 13.83 -2.93
N ILE A 356 -30.15 13.66 -3.29
CA ILE A 356 -29.66 12.43 -3.94
C ILE A 356 -28.93 11.51 -2.96
N VAL A 357 -28.05 12.07 -2.14
CA VAL A 357 -27.16 11.27 -1.27
C VAL A 357 -27.84 10.94 0.05
N ASP A 358 -27.64 9.69 0.53
CA ASP A 358 -28.05 9.30 1.88
C ASP A 358 -27.51 10.29 2.94
N PRO A 359 -28.37 10.91 3.77
CA PRO A 359 -27.95 11.83 4.82
C PRO A 359 -26.87 11.27 5.75
N LYS A 360 -26.82 9.94 5.96
CA LYS A 360 -25.77 9.28 6.76
C LYS A 360 -24.39 9.33 6.10
N LEU A 361 -24.33 9.26 4.77
CA LEU A 361 -23.07 9.37 4.02
C LEU A 361 -22.56 10.82 4.04
N ILE A 362 -23.46 11.80 3.90
CA ILE A 362 -23.13 13.22 4.03
C ILE A 362 -22.64 13.56 5.44
N ALA A 363 -23.32 13.07 6.48
CA ALA A 363 -22.90 13.28 7.86
C ALA A 363 -21.48 12.75 8.13
N LYS A 364 -21.06 11.65 7.48
CA LYS A 364 -19.68 11.13 7.58
C LYS A 364 -18.62 11.99 6.89
N ILE A 365 -18.99 12.76 5.87
CA ILE A 365 -18.07 13.63 5.12
C ILE A 365 -17.89 14.97 5.82
N TYR A 366 -18.96 15.54 6.40
CA TYR A 366 -18.97 16.91 6.92
C TYR A 366 -19.01 17.01 8.45
N LYS A 367 -18.94 15.91 9.21
CA LYS A 367 -18.74 15.90 10.68
C LYS A 367 -17.32 15.49 11.10
N SER A 368 -16.29 15.88 10.34
CA SER A 368 -14.91 15.85 10.83
C SER A 368 -14.58 17.12 11.61
#